data_AF-A0A2S5X5D8-F1
#
_entry.id   AF-A0A2S5X5D8-F1
#
_cell.length_a   1.000
_cell.length_b   1.000
_cell.length_c   1.000
_cell.angle_alpha   90.00
_cell.angle_beta   90.00
_cell.angle_gamma   90.00
#
_symmetry.space_group_name_H-M   'P 1'
#
loop_
_entity.id
_entity.type
_entity.pdbx_description
1 polymer ?
#
loop_
_entity_poly.entity_id
_entity_poly.type
_entity_poly.pdbx_seq_one_letter_code
_entity_poly.pdbx_strand_id
1 'polypeptide(L)'
;MMPRYDHFEANHARAIGAGASSLGDPSDVMVQGRMALLADRQGATFGLWQPGGRRDFDAWGEPATTAWFELHTTELDEATEFYAAATGFDPHPMAGPPEFRYTQFGPRPGGEDARFGAFEESAGRGTGARGAAQRPDAEWVVYFVTPAVDEATSSARSLGADVLGEPADSLFGRMANLVDPFGVGFCLVEAMEGAGE
;
A
#
# COMPACT_ATOMS: atom_id res chain seq x y z
N MET A 1 -11.54 15.07 11.63
CA MET A 1 -10.47 15.08 12.64
C MET A 1 -9.44 14.05 12.18
N MET A 2 -8.23 14.48 11.79
CA MET A 2 -7.18 13.56 11.29
C MET A 2 -6.88 12.45 12.31
N PRO A 3 -6.57 11.21 11.88
CA PRO A 3 -5.83 10.28 12.71
C PRO A 3 -4.57 10.99 13.19
N ARG A 4 -4.39 11.02 14.50
CA ARG A 4 -3.09 11.32 15.05
C ARG A 4 -2.45 10.00 15.43
N TYR A 5 -1.16 9.89 15.15
CA TYR A 5 -0.36 8.71 15.47
C TYR A 5 -0.28 8.45 16.99
N ASP A 6 -0.65 9.41 17.84
CA ASP A 6 -0.69 9.31 19.29
C ASP A 6 -2.07 8.95 19.87
N HIS A 7 -3.05 8.60 19.03
CA HIS A 7 -4.41 8.21 19.41
C HIS A 7 -4.72 6.75 19.07
N PHE A 8 -3.87 5.80 19.49
CA PHE A 8 -4.02 4.38 19.14
C PHE A 8 -5.42 3.83 19.41
N GLU A 9 -5.95 4.01 20.62
CA GLU A 9 -7.25 3.42 21.00
C GLU A 9 -8.41 3.97 20.16
N ALA A 10 -8.39 5.27 19.83
CA ALA A 10 -9.41 5.88 18.97
C ALA A 10 -9.28 5.42 17.52
N ASN A 11 -8.05 5.28 17.00
CA ASN A 11 -7.81 4.77 15.65
C ASN A 11 -8.20 3.30 15.53
N HIS A 12 -7.87 2.50 16.53
CA HIS A 12 -8.26 1.10 16.63
C HIS A 12 -9.78 0.95 16.69
N ALA A 13 -10.46 1.65 17.61
CA ALA A 13 -11.91 1.61 17.73
C ALA A 13 -12.62 2.03 16.42
N ARG A 14 -12.07 3.02 15.71
CA ARG A 14 -12.60 3.46 14.42
C ARG A 14 -12.41 2.41 13.33
N ALA A 15 -11.23 1.78 13.23
CA ALA A 15 -11.00 0.70 12.28
C ALA A 15 -11.94 -0.49 12.53
N ILE A 16 -12.09 -0.90 13.80
CA ILE A 16 -13.06 -1.95 14.19
C ILE A 16 -14.50 -1.52 13.85
N GLY A 17 -14.87 -0.28 14.15
CA GLY A 17 -16.19 0.27 13.82
C GLY A 17 -16.47 0.34 12.30
N ALA A 18 -15.44 0.45 11.47
CA ALA A 18 -15.53 0.40 10.01
C ALA A 18 -15.63 -1.04 9.44
N GLY A 19 -15.52 -2.06 10.30
CA GLY A 19 -15.63 -3.47 9.93
C GLY A 19 -14.31 -4.22 9.91
N ALA A 20 -13.21 -3.66 10.44
CA ALA A 20 -11.94 -4.38 10.52
C ALA A 20 -12.03 -5.53 11.54
N SER A 21 -11.34 -6.62 11.24
CA SER A 21 -11.14 -7.73 12.17
C SER A 21 -9.76 -7.65 12.81
N SER A 22 -9.67 -7.85 14.12
CA SER A 22 -8.37 -7.90 14.80
C SER A 22 -7.75 -9.30 14.65
N LEU A 23 -6.48 -9.37 14.24
CA LEU A 23 -5.74 -10.62 14.09
C LEU A 23 -5.00 -11.05 15.38
N GLY A 24 -5.28 -10.34 16.48
CA GLY A 24 -4.74 -10.55 17.81
C GLY A 24 -5.08 -9.35 18.69
N ASP A 25 -4.72 -9.41 19.96
CA ASP A 25 -4.87 -8.25 20.85
C ASP A 25 -3.83 -7.18 20.52
N PRO A 26 -4.20 -5.88 20.57
CA PRO A 26 -3.21 -4.81 20.57
C PRO A 26 -2.13 -5.02 21.63
N SER A 27 -0.87 -4.81 21.25
CA SER A 27 0.26 -5.08 22.12
C SER A 27 1.32 -3.99 22.05
N ASP A 28 2.03 -3.82 23.17
CA ASP A 28 3.18 -2.93 23.23
C ASP A 28 4.43 -3.66 22.71
N VAL A 29 5.13 -3.00 21.80
CA VAL A 29 6.43 -3.42 21.28
C VAL A 29 7.48 -2.71 22.12
N MET A 30 7.76 -3.27 23.30
CA MET A 30 8.74 -2.78 24.27
C MET A 30 8.66 -1.24 24.45
N VAL A 31 9.71 -0.50 24.06
CA VAL A 31 9.73 0.99 24.12
C VAL A 31 9.49 1.64 22.76
N GLN A 32 9.38 0.84 21.69
CA GLN A 32 9.30 1.30 20.32
C GLN A 32 7.92 1.84 19.98
N GLY A 33 6.87 1.28 20.58
CA GLY A 33 5.50 1.73 20.33
C GLY A 33 4.46 0.69 20.70
N ARG A 34 3.23 0.94 20.24
CA ARG A 34 2.07 0.06 20.39
C ARG A 34 1.52 -0.28 19.02
N MET A 35 1.16 -1.54 18.81
CA MET A 35 0.68 -2.02 17.52
C MET A 35 -0.60 -2.84 17.62
N ALA A 36 -1.36 -2.84 16.53
CA ALA A 36 -2.38 -3.85 16.24
C ALA A 36 -2.22 -4.30 14.78
N LEU A 37 -2.46 -5.59 14.54
CA LEU A 37 -2.58 -6.14 13.20
C LEU A 37 -4.05 -6.42 12.93
N LEU A 38 -4.57 -5.84 11.85
CA LEU A 38 -5.97 -5.88 11.47
C LEU A 38 -6.11 -6.47 10.06
N ALA A 39 -7.31 -6.95 9.74
CA ALA A 39 -7.74 -7.25 8.38
C ALA A 39 -8.94 -6.37 8.00
N ASP A 40 -8.97 -5.88 6.77
CA ASP A 40 -10.14 -5.18 6.23
C ASP A 40 -11.27 -6.16 5.86
N ARG A 41 -12.36 -5.63 5.28
CA ARG A 41 -13.54 -6.43 4.91
C ARG A 41 -13.25 -7.45 3.80
N GLN A 42 -12.19 -7.24 3.02
CA GLN A 42 -11.77 -8.08 1.90
C GLN A 42 -10.61 -9.02 2.29
N GLY A 43 -10.16 -8.93 3.55
CA GLY A 43 -9.11 -9.78 4.11
C GLY A 43 -7.69 -9.24 3.95
N ALA A 44 -7.50 -8.03 3.38
CA ALA A 44 -6.16 -7.44 3.31
C ALA A 44 -5.70 -7.06 4.71
N THR A 45 -4.50 -7.50 5.08
CA THR A 45 -3.94 -7.24 6.41
C THR A 45 -3.20 -5.91 6.46
N PHE A 46 -3.46 -5.09 7.47
CA PHE A 46 -2.78 -3.81 7.69
C PHE A 46 -2.49 -3.57 9.18
N GLY A 47 -1.50 -2.73 9.46
CA GLY A 47 -1.05 -2.43 10.81
C GLY A 47 -1.49 -1.06 11.31
N LEU A 48 -1.87 -0.96 12.58
CA LEU A 48 -1.88 0.29 13.32
C LEU A 48 -0.60 0.40 14.14
N TRP A 49 0.07 1.54 14.06
CA TRP A 49 1.29 1.81 14.81
C TRP A 49 1.20 3.16 15.52
N GLN A 50 1.33 3.13 16.85
CA GLN A 50 1.60 4.33 17.65
C GLN A 50 3.07 4.29 18.11
N PRO A 51 3.93 5.17 17.59
CA PRO A 51 5.33 5.20 17.98
C PRO A 51 5.50 5.63 19.44
N GLY A 52 6.37 4.93 20.18
CA GLY A 52 6.84 5.32 21.52
C GLY A 52 7.99 6.33 21.47
N GLY A 53 8.53 6.61 20.28
CA GLY A 53 9.64 7.52 20.04
C GLY A 53 9.62 8.16 18.66
N ARG A 54 10.55 7.74 17.77
CA ARG A 54 10.62 8.22 16.37
C ARG A 54 9.29 7.99 15.67
N ARG A 55 8.79 9.02 14.99
CA ARG A 55 7.41 9.09 14.49
C ARG A 55 7.26 8.70 13.03
N ASP A 56 8.33 8.78 12.25
CA ASP A 56 8.30 8.70 10.79
C ASP A 56 9.40 7.79 10.25
N PHE A 57 9.37 7.55 8.94
CA PHE A 57 10.45 6.87 8.21
C PHE A 57 11.74 7.70 8.27
N ASP A 58 12.89 7.02 8.42
CA ASP A 58 14.20 7.69 8.40
C ASP A 58 14.57 8.19 6.98
N ALA A 59 13.96 7.63 5.93
CA ALA A 59 14.10 8.06 4.54
C ALA A 59 12.86 7.68 3.73
N TRP A 60 12.52 8.48 2.72
CA TRP A 60 11.32 8.34 1.89
C TRP A 60 11.59 8.86 0.48
N GLY A 61 11.17 8.14 -0.56
CA GLY A 61 11.29 8.57 -1.96
C GLY A 61 12.72 8.57 -2.52
N GLU A 62 13.71 8.17 -1.72
CA GLU A 62 15.11 8.00 -2.15
C GLU A 62 15.37 6.56 -2.62
N PRO A 63 16.39 6.29 -3.46
CA PRO A 63 16.77 4.94 -3.86
C PRO A 63 16.87 3.96 -2.68
N ALA A 64 16.31 2.76 -2.85
CA ALA A 64 16.18 1.71 -1.84
C ALA A 64 15.28 2.06 -0.63
N THR A 65 14.40 3.05 -0.77
CA THR A 65 13.38 3.40 0.23
C THR A 65 11.97 3.30 -0.36
N THR A 66 10.95 3.45 0.49
CA THR A 66 9.56 3.40 0.06
C THR A 66 9.19 4.61 -0.80
N ALA A 67 8.54 4.34 -1.93
CA ALA A 67 7.92 5.33 -2.80
C ALA A 67 6.43 5.50 -2.48
N TRP A 68 5.72 4.38 -2.26
CA TRP A 68 4.27 4.37 -2.17
C TRP A 68 3.73 3.12 -1.47
N PHE A 69 2.52 3.23 -0.95
CA PHE A 69 1.72 2.12 -0.43
C PHE A 69 0.42 2.04 -1.22
N GLU A 70 0.11 0.86 -1.74
CA GLU A 70 -1.05 0.67 -2.59
C GLU A 70 -1.83 -0.59 -2.20
N LEU A 71 -3.14 -0.45 -2.06
CA LEU A 71 -4.04 -1.59 -1.93
C LEU A 71 -4.44 -2.05 -3.33
N HIS A 72 -4.15 -3.29 -3.67
CA HIS A 72 -4.73 -3.96 -4.83
C HIS A 72 -6.01 -4.65 -4.37
N THR A 73 -7.14 -4.39 -5.02
CA THR A 73 -8.45 -4.90 -4.63
C THR A 73 -9.29 -5.26 -5.85
N THR A 74 -10.15 -6.27 -5.75
CA THR A 74 -11.15 -6.58 -6.79
C THR A 74 -12.44 -5.77 -6.65
N GLU A 75 -12.64 -5.08 -5.52
CA GLU A 75 -13.88 -4.39 -5.16
C GLU A 75 -13.54 -2.99 -4.59
N LEU A 76 -13.17 -2.06 -5.47
CA LEU A 76 -12.60 -0.76 -5.07
C LEU A 76 -13.58 0.14 -4.31
N ASP A 77 -14.88 0.06 -4.61
CA ASP A 77 -15.88 0.89 -3.94
C ASP A 77 -16.04 0.51 -2.46
N GLU A 78 -16.03 -0.78 -2.16
CA GLU A 78 -16.07 -1.27 -0.78
C GLU A 78 -14.79 -0.93 -0.03
N ALA A 79 -13.62 -1.12 -0.66
CA ALA A 79 -12.35 -0.71 -0.10
C ALA A 79 -12.30 0.80 0.18
N THR A 80 -12.82 1.61 -0.73
CA THR A 80 -12.86 3.07 -0.59
C THR A 80 -13.71 3.50 0.60
N GLU A 81 -14.91 2.93 0.75
CA GLU A 81 -15.76 3.18 1.91
C GLU A 81 -15.06 2.76 3.22
N PHE A 82 -14.45 1.57 3.23
CA PHE A 82 -13.75 1.05 4.40
C PHE A 82 -12.59 1.94 4.82
N TYR A 83 -11.66 2.24 3.92
CA TYR A 83 -10.46 3.00 4.26
C TYR A 83 -10.77 4.46 4.57
N ALA A 84 -11.77 5.07 3.92
CA ALA A 84 -12.25 6.39 4.31
C ALA A 84 -12.81 6.39 5.75
N ALA A 85 -13.60 5.38 6.13
CA ALA A 85 -14.14 5.27 7.48
C ALA A 85 -13.07 4.94 8.54
N ALA A 86 -12.19 3.97 8.26
CA ALA A 86 -11.16 3.49 9.17
C ALA A 86 -10.08 4.55 9.43
N THR A 87 -9.68 5.29 8.39
CA THR A 87 -8.64 6.32 8.48
C THR A 87 -9.20 7.73 8.62
N GLY A 88 -10.46 7.99 8.31
CA GLY A 88 -10.98 9.37 8.26
C GLY A 88 -10.26 10.26 7.25
N PHE A 89 -9.54 9.67 6.29
CA PHE A 89 -9.00 10.36 5.13
C PHE A 89 -10.08 10.51 4.06
N ASP A 90 -9.97 11.59 3.30
CA ASP A 90 -10.83 11.83 2.16
C ASP A 90 -10.35 10.97 0.97
N PRO A 91 -11.28 10.29 0.28
CA PRO A 91 -10.98 9.59 -0.95
C PRO A 91 -10.91 10.56 -2.14
N HIS A 92 -9.95 10.34 -3.02
CA HIS A 92 -9.69 11.14 -4.22
C HIS A 92 -9.57 10.23 -5.44
N PRO A 93 -10.70 9.92 -6.11
CA PRO A 93 -10.68 9.16 -7.36
C PRO A 93 -9.84 9.88 -8.42
N MET A 94 -8.94 9.15 -9.05
CA MET A 94 -8.16 9.66 -10.19
C MET A 94 -8.90 9.41 -11.50
N ALA A 95 -8.88 10.40 -12.39
CA ALA A 95 -9.37 10.21 -13.74
C ALA A 95 -8.38 9.35 -14.55
N GLY A 96 -8.91 8.43 -15.35
CA GLY A 96 -8.15 7.58 -16.25
C GLY A 96 -9.06 6.93 -17.29
N PRO A 97 -8.51 6.03 -18.14
CA PRO A 97 -9.29 5.18 -19.01
C PRO A 97 -10.34 4.37 -18.22
N PRO A 98 -11.46 3.93 -18.84
CA PRO A 98 -12.51 3.17 -18.15
C PRO A 98 -12.03 1.93 -17.39
N GLU A 99 -10.98 1.29 -17.88
CA GLU A 99 -10.33 0.12 -17.28
C GLU A 99 -9.38 0.45 -16.11
N PHE A 100 -9.09 1.73 -15.87
CA PHE A 100 -8.23 2.20 -14.79
C PHE A 100 -9.08 2.86 -13.70
N ARG A 101 -9.31 2.12 -12.61
CA ARG A 101 -9.97 2.66 -11.42
C ARG A 101 -8.97 2.75 -10.28
N TYR A 102 -8.81 3.98 -9.79
CA TYR A 102 -7.82 4.29 -8.79
C TYR A 102 -8.32 5.39 -7.85
N THR A 103 -8.08 5.21 -6.56
CA THR A 103 -8.47 6.17 -5.52
C THR A 103 -7.29 6.43 -4.60
N GLN A 104 -6.91 7.70 -4.44
CA GLN A 104 -5.94 8.12 -3.43
C GLN A 104 -6.63 8.49 -2.12
N PHE A 105 -5.95 8.34 -0.98
CA PHE A 105 -6.49 8.69 0.33
C PHE A 105 -5.56 9.65 1.06
N GLY A 106 -6.07 10.84 1.40
CA GLY A 106 -5.30 11.89 2.05
C GLY A 106 -6.10 12.61 3.14
N PRO A 107 -5.43 13.29 4.08
CA PRO A 107 -6.12 14.04 5.13
C PRO A 107 -6.75 15.35 4.64
N ARG A 108 -6.43 15.82 3.42
CA ARG A 108 -7.01 17.03 2.83
C ARG A 108 -7.65 16.74 1.47
N PRO A 109 -8.72 17.47 1.10
CA PRO A 109 -9.28 17.42 -0.24
C PRO A 109 -8.25 17.71 -1.33
N GLY A 110 -8.33 16.99 -2.45
CA GLY A 110 -7.56 17.27 -3.67
C GLY A 110 -6.38 16.35 -3.93
N GLY A 111 -6.07 15.41 -3.03
CA GLY A 111 -5.08 14.34 -3.29
C GLY A 111 -3.61 14.75 -3.17
N GLU A 112 -3.30 16.04 -3.05
CA GLU A 112 -1.91 16.53 -2.98
C GLU A 112 -1.09 15.97 -1.81
N ASP A 113 -1.75 15.49 -0.75
CA ASP A 113 -1.09 14.87 0.40
C ASP A 113 -1.60 13.48 0.72
N ALA A 114 -1.99 12.76 -0.32
CA ALA A 114 -2.32 11.36 -0.25
C ALA A 114 -1.21 10.55 0.44
N ARG A 115 -1.63 9.60 1.26
CA ARG A 115 -0.76 8.73 2.08
C ARG A 115 -0.66 7.32 1.54
N PHE A 116 -1.65 6.92 0.76
CA PHE A 116 -1.72 5.64 0.06
C PHE A 116 -2.76 5.73 -1.07
N GLY A 117 -2.78 4.72 -1.93
CA GLY A 117 -3.81 4.53 -2.94
C GLY A 117 -4.47 3.16 -2.87
N ALA A 118 -5.57 3.02 -3.62
CA ALA A 118 -6.21 1.75 -3.90
C ALA A 118 -6.46 1.63 -5.40
N PHE A 119 -6.06 0.52 -5.99
CA PHE A 119 -6.18 0.18 -7.40
C PHE A 119 -7.14 -1.00 -7.58
N GLU A 120 -8.09 -0.87 -8.50
CA GLU A 120 -8.96 -1.99 -8.86
C GLU A 120 -8.24 -2.93 -9.83
N GLU A 121 -7.93 -4.13 -9.36
CA GLU A 121 -7.32 -5.16 -10.15
C GLU A 121 -8.40 -5.92 -10.93
N SER A 122 -8.29 -5.93 -12.26
CA SER A 122 -9.21 -6.70 -13.10
C SER A 122 -9.08 -8.19 -12.79
N ALA A 123 -10.20 -8.84 -12.45
CA ALA A 123 -10.26 -10.28 -12.17
C ALA A 123 -9.51 -11.10 -13.24
N GLY A 124 -8.44 -11.80 -12.82
CA GLY A 124 -7.64 -12.67 -13.69
C GLY A 124 -6.43 -12.02 -14.38
N ARG A 125 -6.13 -10.74 -14.15
CA ARG A 125 -4.92 -10.04 -14.68
C ARG A 125 -3.94 -9.59 -13.59
N GLY A 126 -4.01 -10.19 -12.41
CA GLY A 126 -3.37 -9.61 -11.25
C GLY A 126 -1.84 -9.63 -11.27
N THR A 127 -1.24 -8.46 -11.02
CA THR A 127 0.17 -8.20 -10.75
C THR A 127 0.54 -8.46 -9.29
N GLY A 128 -0.36 -9.06 -8.53
CA GLY A 128 -0.12 -9.45 -7.15
C GLY A 128 0.68 -10.74 -6.97
N ALA A 129 0.89 -11.15 -5.72
CA ALA A 129 1.87 -12.15 -5.28
C ALA A 129 1.57 -13.66 -5.41
N ARG A 130 0.37 -14.12 -5.83
CA ARG A 130 -0.01 -15.54 -5.76
C ARG A 130 -0.89 -15.95 -6.93
N GLY A 131 -0.61 -17.06 -7.60
CA GLY A 131 -1.42 -17.56 -8.72
C GLY A 131 -2.93 -17.51 -8.44
N ALA A 132 -3.73 -17.27 -9.50
CA ALA A 132 -5.14 -16.86 -9.47
C ALA A 132 -6.12 -17.69 -8.61
N ALA A 133 -5.72 -18.84 -8.08
CA ALA A 133 -6.58 -19.74 -7.30
C ALA A 133 -6.53 -19.55 -5.78
N GLN A 134 -5.63 -18.72 -5.24
CA GLN A 134 -5.47 -18.53 -3.78
C GLN A 134 -5.22 -17.06 -3.37
N ARG A 135 -5.63 -16.08 -4.18
CA ARG A 135 -5.49 -14.67 -3.82
C ARG A 135 -6.55 -14.26 -2.80
N PRO A 136 -6.22 -13.47 -1.76
CA PRO A 136 -7.21 -12.69 -1.05
C PRO A 136 -7.84 -11.67 -2.02
N ASP A 137 -9.07 -11.23 -1.73
CA ASP A 137 -9.79 -10.25 -2.57
C ASP A 137 -9.11 -8.87 -2.55
N ALA A 138 -8.22 -8.64 -1.59
CA ALA A 138 -7.30 -7.52 -1.58
C ALA A 138 -5.95 -7.82 -0.91
N GLU A 139 -4.89 -7.13 -1.35
CA GLU A 139 -3.56 -7.17 -0.75
C GLU A 139 -2.85 -5.80 -0.80
N TRP A 140 -2.03 -5.53 0.22
CA TRP A 140 -1.18 -4.34 0.26
C TRP A 140 0.15 -4.60 -0.44
N VAL A 141 0.50 -3.72 -1.38
CA VAL A 141 1.74 -3.74 -2.15
C VAL A 141 2.57 -2.50 -1.79
N VAL A 142 3.85 -2.72 -1.52
CA VAL A 142 4.80 -1.64 -1.25
C VAL A 142 5.62 -1.37 -2.51
N TYR A 143 5.75 -0.10 -2.85
CA TYR A 143 6.55 0.36 -3.98
C TYR A 143 7.90 0.85 -3.44
N PHE A 144 8.99 0.36 -4.01
CA PHE A 144 10.36 0.75 -3.67
C PHE A 144 11.03 1.49 -4.81
N VAL A 145 11.77 2.54 -4.46
CA VAL A 145 12.52 3.34 -5.44
C VAL A 145 13.79 2.60 -5.87
N THR A 146 14.04 2.58 -7.17
CA THR A 146 15.31 2.15 -7.77
C THR A 146 15.74 3.15 -8.86
N PRO A 147 17.03 3.42 -9.06
CA PRO A 147 17.47 4.30 -10.15
C PRO A 147 17.41 3.61 -11.54
N ALA A 148 17.22 2.29 -11.59
CA ALA A 148 17.17 1.52 -12.83
C ALA A 148 16.25 0.30 -12.65
N VAL A 149 15.02 0.39 -13.12
CA VAL A 149 14.03 -0.69 -12.92
C VAL A 149 14.39 -1.95 -13.70
N ASP A 150 14.88 -1.85 -14.93
CA ASP A 150 15.22 -3.03 -15.73
C ASP A 150 16.38 -3.83 -15.12
N GLU A 151 17.43 -3.14 -14.66
CA GLU A 151 18.59 -3.78 -14.01
C GLU A 151 18.21 -4.43 -12.68
N ALA A 152 17.41 -3.73 -11.86
CA ALA A 152 16.93 -4.25 -10.59
C ALA A 152 15.99 -5.45 -10.79
N THR A 153 15.12 -5.41 -11.81
CA THR A 153 14.22 -6.53 -12.17
C THR A 153 15.01 -7.75 -12.64
N SER A 154 16.02 -7.55 -13.49
CA SER A 154 16.92 -8.63 -13.93
C SER A 154 17.66 -9.26 -12.74
N SER A 155 18.14 -8.44 -11.81
CA SER A 155 18.79 -8.89 -10.58
C SER A 155 17.82 -9.67 -9.68
N ALA A 156 16.62 -9.16 -9.44
CA ALA A 156 15.60 -9.84 -8.64
C ALA A 156 15.21 -11.19 -9.24
N ARG A 157 15.04 -11.28 -10.56
CA ARG A 157 14.81 -12.54 -11.29
C ARG A 157 15.94 -13.54 -11.04
N SER A 158 17.20 -13.09 -11.05
CA SER A 158 18.35 -13.95 -10.75
C SER A 158 18.38 -14.47 -9.31
N LEU A 159 17.73 -13.75 -8.39
CA LEU A 159 17.60 -14.09 -6.96
C LEU A 159 16.34 -14.94 -6.67
N GLY A 160 15.55 -15.28 -7.70
CA GLY A 160 14.38 -16.16 -7.58
C GLY A 160 13.04 -15.44 -7.45
N ALA A 161 12.99 -14.13 -7.69
CA ALA A 161 11.73 -13.41 -7.76
C ALA A 161 10.99 -13.72 -9.08
N ASP A 162 9.66 -13.84 -9.02
CA ASP A 162 8.80 -13.89 -10.19
C ASP A 162 8.52 -12.46 -10.66
N VAL A 163 8.67 -12.21 -11.96
CA VAL A 163 8.42 -10.90 -12.59
C VAL A 163 7.06 -10.95 -13.27
N LEU A 164 6.12 -10.13 -12.80
CA LEU A 164 4.70 -10.17 -13.18
C LEU A 164 4.41 -9.26 -14.37
N GLY A 165 5.07 -9.57 -15.49
CA GLY A 165 5.07 -8.75 -16.69
C GLY A 165 6.38 -7.98 -16.86
N GLU A 166 6.79 -7.71 -18.10
CA GLU A 166 8.01 -6.97 -18.36
C GLU A 166 7.90 -5.52 -17.86
N PRO A 167 9.01 -4.91 -17.38
CA PRO A 167 9.02 -3.52 -16.95
C PRO A 167 8.43 -2.57 -17.99
N ALA A 168 7.55 -1.69 -17.54
CA ALA A 168 6.76 -0.81 -18.40
C ALA A 168 6.71 0.62 -17.86
N ASP A 169 6.53 1.58 -18.78
CA ASP A 169 6.37 2.98 -18.44
C ASP A 169 4.94 3.25 -17.96
N SER A 170 4.81 4.11 -16.95
CA SER A 170 3.54 4.54 -16.38
C SER A 170 3.50 6.05 -16.19
N LEU A 171 2.36 6.58 -15.72
CA LEU A 171 2.23 7.97 -15.31
C LEU A 171 3.15 8.35 -14.12
N PHE A 172 3.66 7.36 -13.39
CA PHE A 172 4.47 7.52 -12.18
C PHE A 172 5.92 7.07 -12.38
N GLY A 173 6.35 6.91 -13.63
CA GLY A 173 7.68 6.42 -13.99
C GLY A 173 7.68 4.98 -14.50
N ARG A 174 8.86 4.49 -14.85
CA ARG A 174 9.06 3.09 -15.22
C ARG A 174 8.92 2.20 -14.00
N MET A 175 8.20 1.10 -14.13
CA MET A 175 7.88 0.22 -13.00
C MET A 175 7.84 -1.27 -13.37
N ALA A 176 8.01 -2.11 -12.36
CA ALA A 176 7.89 -3.56 -12.46
C ALA A 176 7.24 -4.14 -11.20
N ASN A 177 6.26 -5.02 -11.37
CA ASN A 177 5.65 -5.77 -10.28
C ASN A 177 6.34 -7.12 -10.12
N LEU A 178 6.70 -7.49 -8.89
CA LEU A 178 7.44 -8.70 -8.59
C LEU A 178 6.82 -9.45 -7.41
N VAL A 179 7.12 -10.74 -7.36
CA VAL A 179 6.89 -11.59 -6.20
C VAL A 179 8.22 -12.11 -5.70
N ASP A 180 8.49 -11.96 -4.42
CA ASP A 180 9.68 -12.57 -3.82
C ASP A 180 9.57 -14.12 -3.77
N PRO A 181 10.66 -14.84 -3.48
CA PRO A 181 10.64 -16.31 -3.38
C PRO A 181 9.69 -16.87 -2.30
N PHE A 182 9.13 -16.02 -1.43
CA PHE A 182 8.22 -16.39 -0.35
C PHE A 182 6.76 -16.05 -0.68
N GLY A 183 6.48 -15.54 -1.86
CA GLY A 183 5.13 -15.22 -2.31
C GLY A 183 4.62 -13.87 -1.80
N VAL A 184 5.51 -12.90 -1.54
CA VAL A 184 5.18 -11.52 -1.16
C VAL A 184 5.35 -10.59 -2.36
N GLY A 185 4.32 -9.80 -2.65
CA GLY A 185 4.28 -8.87 -3.77
C GLY A 185 4.91 -7.53 -3.42
N PHE A 186 5.67 -6.97 -4.35
CA PHE A 186 6.21 -5.61 -4.25
C PHE A 186 6.40 -5.02 -5.64
N CYS A 187 6.50 -3.70 -5.71
CA CYS A 187 6.76 -2.98 -6.95
C CYS A 187 8.10 -2.25 -6.89
N LEU A 188 8.84 -2.25 -7.99
CA LEU A 188 9.99 -1.37 -8.20
C LEU A 188 9.55 -0.23 -9.11
N VAL A 189 9.93 1.00 -8.75
CA VAL A 189 9.63 2.20 -9.53
C VAL A 189 10.87 3.08 -9.65
N GLU A 190 11.06 3.69 -10.81
CA GLU A 190 12.09 4.71 -10.98
C GLU A 190 11.72 5.99 -10.26
N ALA A 191 12.68 6.58 -9.54
CA ALA A 191 12.46 7.86 -8.89
C ALA A 191 12.11 8.90 -9.98
N MET A 192 10.98 9.58 -9.84
CA MET A 192 10.65 10.71 -10.72
C MET A 192 11.72 11.79 -10.50
N GLU A 193 12.45 12.16 -11.56
CA GLU A 193 13.34 13.33 -11.51
C GLU A 193 12.51 14.55 -11.09
N GLY A 194 12.81 15.12 -9.91
CA GLY A 194 12.22 16.38 -9.43
C GLY A 194 11.21 16.30 -8.27
N ALA A 195 10.97 15.15 -7.64
CA ALA A 195 10.07 15.06 -6.47
C ALA A 195 10.70 15.56 -5.14
N GLY A 196 11.69 16.44 -5.22
CA GLY A 196 12.46 16.95 -4.08
C GLY A 196 12.83 18.41 -4.26
N GLU A 197 11.82 19.28 -4.36
CA GLU A 197 11.94 20.72 -4.06
C GLU A 197 10.76 21.18 -3.20
#